data_AF-A0A238V5P2-F1
#
_entry.id   AF-A0A238V5P2-F1
#
_cell.length_a   1.000
_cell.length_b   1.000
_cell.length_c   1.000
_cell.angle_alpha   90.00
_cell.angle_beta   90.00
_cell.angle_gamma   90.00
#
_symmetry.space_group_name_H-M   'P 1'
#
loop_
_entity.id
_entity.type
_entity.pdbx_description
1 polymer ?
#
loop_
_entity_poly.entity_id
_entity_poly.type
_entity_poly.pdbx_seq_one_letter_code
_entity_poly.pdbx_strand_id
1 'polypeptide(L)'
;MCRRLLLATFFLLGIPGSSFFLPAAFSQTAQQLEAQTIQQGIAHRQPGEADTTFLKRVLPVSFPASGDLVAYAWRPSAFGKQLFFVLGSGDNEYGNDLFILDPIEANTYAVQILPPEPFMGDKTYLASLFFADVDEDGQKELLTLLECSLREEFKMDGQWRIGRKTHYQTMIFKYAGLSSTGRPQYEEDTTPRPYLDELATAAEVRENLPKRKAPQRKPAARASK
;
A
#
# COMPACT_ATOMS: atom_id res chain seq x y z
N MET A 1 -69.62 -10.09 27.95
CA MET A 1 -68.56 -10.28 28.96
C MET A 1 -67.96 -11.67 28.80
N CYS A 2 -66.66 -11.82 29.10
CA CYS A 2 -65.78 -13.00 28.97
C CYS A 2 -65.28 -13.40 27.56
N ARG A 3 -64.25 -12.64 27.12
CA ARG A 3 -63.16 -13.08 26.24
C ARG A 3 -62.48 -14.33 26.84
N ARG A 4 -62.16 -15.33 26.01
CA ARG A 4 -61.07 -16.27 26.27
C ARG A 4 -59.99 -16.12 25.19
N LEU A 5 -58.80 -15.86 25.70
CA LEU A 5 -57.50 -15.73 25.06
C LEU A 5 -57.05 -17.11 24.55
N LEU A 6 -56.50 -17.17 23.33
CA LEU A 6 -55.57 -18.23 22.95
C LEU A 6 -54.34 -17.55 22.34
N LEU A 7 -53.23 -17.67 23.08
CA LEU A 7 -51.91 -17.14 22.81
C LEU A 7 -51.28 -18.00 21.69
N ALA A 8 -50.90 -17.38 20.58
CA ALA A 8 -50.07 -18.02 19.55
C ALA A 8 -48.63 -17.53 19.74
N THR A 9 -47.78 -18.43 20.23
CA THR A 9 -46.35 -18.19 20.48
C THR A 9 -45.60 -18.21 19.14
N PHE A 10 -45.05 -17.07 18.71
CA PHE A 10 -44.13 -16.98 17.58
C PHE A 10 -42.72 -17.39 18.04
N PHE A 11 -42.21 -18.51 17.52
CA PHE A 11 -40.81 -18.90 17.62
C PHE A 11 -40.02 -18.16 16.53
N LEU A 12 -39.17 -17.21 16.93
CA LEU A 12 -38.14 -16.60 16.09
C LEU A 12 -36.95 -17.57 16.01
N LEU A 13 -36.85 -18.31 14.91
CA LEU A 13 -35.65 -19.06 14.55
C LEU A 13 -34.61 -18.10 13.95
N GLY A 14 -33.45 -18.05 14.61
CA GLY A 14 -32.28 -17.32 14.15
C GLY A 14 -31.77 -17.85 12.81
N ILE A 15 -31.50 -16.94 11.88
CA ILE A 15 -30.78 -17.23 10.64
C ILE A 15 -29.28 -17.12 10.99
N PRO A 16 -28.51 -18.22 11.02
CA PRO A 16 -27.06 -18.11 11.09
C PRO A 16 -26.53 -17.54 9.78
N GLY A 17 -25.67 -16.52 9.92
CA GLY A 17 -25.05 -15.80 8.81
C GLY A 17 -24.37 -16.73 7.82
N SER A 18 -24.71 -16.55 6.54
CA SER A 18 -24.05 -17.20 5.43
C SER A 18 -22.64 -16.63 5.29
N SER A 19 -21.63 -17.36 5.76
CA SER A 19 -20.26 -17.16 5.32
C SER A 19 -20.20 -17.51 3.82
N PHE A 20 -20.05 -16.50 2.97
CA PHE A 20 -19.77 -16.69 1.55
C PHE A 20 -18.37 -17.28 1.39
N PHE A 21 -18.26 -18.60 1.54
CA PHE A 21 -17.09 -19.35 1.07
C PHE A 21 -17.16 -19.39 -0.46
N LEU A 22 -16.33 -18.60 -1.13
CA LEU A 22 -16.09 -18.76 -2.55
C LEU A 22 -15.49 -20.16 -2.79
N PRO A 23 -15.95 -20.92 -3.81
CA PRO A 23 -15.41 -22.24 -4.09
C PRO A 23 -13.93 -22.18 -4.48
N ALA A 24 -13.11 -23.11 -3.99
CA ALA A 24 -11.67 -23.18 -4.24
C ALA A 24 -11.27 -23.15 -5.74
N ALA A 25 -12.15 -23.63 -6.63
CA ALA A 25 -11.94 -23.56 -8.08
C ALA A 25 -11.88 -22.13 -8.63
N PHE A 26 -12.67 -21.20 -8.07
CA PHE A 26 -12.62 -19.78 -8.46
C PHE A 26 -11.30 -19.13 -8.01
N SER A 27 -10.78 -19.53 -6.86
CA SER A 27 -9.48 -19.04 -6.35
C SER A 27 -8.33 -19.43 -7.27
N GLN A 28 -8.34 -20.66 -7.81
CA GLN A 28 -7.27 -21.15 -8.67
C GLN A 28 -7.25 -20.44 -10.04
N THR A 29 -8.43 -20.15 -10.61
CA THR A 29 -8.53 -19.37 -11.87
C THR A 29 -8.15 -17.90 -11.65
N ALA A 30 -8.53 -17.29 -10.53
CA ALA A 30 -8.16 -15.91 -10.21
C ALA A 30 -6.64 -15.74 -10.05
N GLN A 31 -5.99 -16.67 -9.34
CA GLN A 31 -4.53 -16.69 -9.19
C GLN A 31 -3.81 -16.85 -10.54
N GLN A 32 -4.30 -17.74 -11.41
CA GLN A 32 -3.72 -17.94 -12.75
C GLN A 32 -3.83 -16.68 -13.62
N LEU A 33 -5.00 -16.03 -13.60
CA LEU A 33 -5.24 -14.80 -14.36
C LEU A 33 -4.33 -13.65 -13.90
N GLU A 34 -4.19 -13.49 -12.59
CA GLU A 34 -3.31 -12.48 -12.02
C GLU A 34 -1.84 -12.78 -12.34
N ALA A 35 -1.39 -14.02 -12.13
CA ALA A 35 -0.02 -14.44 -12.44
C ALA A 35 0.31 -14.19 -13.92
N GLN A 36 -0.63 -14.44 -14.83
CA GLN A 36 -0.46 -14.14 -16.25
C GLN A 36 -0.32 -12.63 -16.50
N THR A 37 -1.16 -11.81 -15.88
CA THR A 37 -1.10 -10.34 -16.00
C THR A 37 0.26 -9.81 -15.50
N ILE A 38 0.72 -10.28 -14.35
CA ILE A 38 2.00 -9.91 -13.75
C ILE A 38 3.16 -10.37 -14.66
N GLN A 39 3.14 -11.62 -15.12
CA GLN A 39 4.19 -12.17 -15.98
C GLN A 39 4.30 -11.41 -17.32
N GLN A 40 3.18 -10.98 -17.89
CA GLN A 40 3.17 -10.17 -19.11
C GLN A 40 3.62 -8.72 -18.85
N GLY A 41 3.41 -8.23 -17.63
CA GLY A 41 3.63 -6.84 -17.23
C GLY A 41 2.73 -5.87 -18.00
N ILE A 42 1.57 -6.35 -18.50
CA ILE A 42 0.60 -5.58 -19.26
C ILE A 42 -0.82 -5.96 -18.80
N ALA A 43 -1.68 -4.95 -18.69
CA ALA A 43 -3.11 -5.13 -18.45
C ALA A 43 -3.94 -4.32 -19.46
N HIS A 44 -5.02 -4.92 -19.97
CA HIS A 44 -5.93 -4.27 -20.90
C HIS A 44 -7.25 -3.91 -20.21
N ARG A 45 -7.60 -2.62 -20.29
CA ARG A 45 -8.86 -2.05 -19.81
C ARG A 45 -9.92 -2.17 -20.91
N GLN A 46 -11.17 -2.39 -20.54
CA GLN A 46 -12.27 -2.29 -21.51
C GLN A 46 -12.67 -0.82 -21.68
N PRO A 47 -13.07 -0.38 -22.88
CA PRO A 47 -13.53 1.00 -23.08
C PRO A 47 -14.65 1.38 -22.11
N GLY A 48 -14.48 2.47 -21.37
CA GLY A 48 -15.47 2.96 -20.40
C GLY A 48 -15.53 2.18 -19.08
N GLU A 49 -14.73 1.13 -18.91
CA GLU A 49 -14.64 0.37 -17.66
C GLU A 49 -14.12 1.26 -16.53
N ALA A 50 -14.73 1.25 -15.34
CA ALA A 50 -14.23 2.01 -14.19
C ALA A 50 -12.89 1.44 -13.67
N ASP A 51 -12.03 2.28 -13.08
CA ASP A 51 -10.69 1.87 -12.62
C ASP A 51 -10.75 0.66 -11.67
N THR A 52 -11.68 0.67 -10.71
CA THR A 52 -11.83 -0.42 -9.75
C THR A 52 -12.36 -1.71 -10.39
N THR A 53 -13.24 -1.62 -11.38
CA THR A 53 -13.73 -2.79 -12.14
C THR A 53 -12.61 -3.40 -12.97
N PHE A 54 -11.81 -2.55 -13.63
CA PHE A 54 -10.64 -2.95 -14.38
C PHE A 54 -9.65 -3.72 -13.50
N LEU A 55 -9.26 -3.15 -12.35
CA LEU A 55 -8.32 -3.78 -11.43
C LEU A 55 -8.84 -5.09 -10.84
N LYS A 56 -10.12 -5.15 -10.43
CA LYS A 56 -10.73 -6.41 -9.95
C LYS A 56 -10.73 -7.53 -11.01
N ARG A 57 -10.75 -7.17 -12.30
CA ARG A 57 -10.72 -8.13 -13.39
C ARG A 57 -9.31 -8.62 -13.71
N VAL A 58 -8.33 -7.72 -13.75
CA VAL A 58 -6.95 -8.08 -14.15
C VAL A 58 -6.07 -8.51 -12.97
N LEU A 59 -6.37 -8.05 -11.76
CA LEU A 59 -5.67 -8.34 -10.52
C LEU A 59 -6.68 -8.77 -9.43
N PRO A 60 -7.44 -9.86 -9.65
CA PRO A 60 -8.53 -10.28 -8.77
C PRO A 60 -8.08 -10.74 -7.38
N VAL A 61 -6.80 -11.06 -7.18
CA VAL A 61 -6.24 -11.49 -5.89
C VAL A 61 -5.64 -10.29 -5.17
N SER A 62 -4.85 -9.49 -5.87
CA SER A 62 -4.13 -8.34 -5.31
C SER A 62 -4.98 -7.09 -5.10
N PHE A 63 -6.11 -6.94 -5.81
CA PHE A 63 -6.99 -5.77 -5.66
C PHE A 63 -8.33 -6.16 -5.01
N PRO A 64 -8.38 -6.33 -3.66
CA PRO A 64 -9.60 -6.72 -2.97
C PRO A 64 -10.69 -5.64 -3.06
N ALA A 65 -11.91 -6.02 -2.69
CA ALA A 65 -13.12 -5.23 -2.92
C ALA A 65 -13.09 -3.80 -2.34
N SER A 66 -12.24 -3.53 -1.36
CA SER A 66 -12.10 -2.28 -0.60
C SER A 66 -10.81 -1.48 -0.88
N GLY A 67 -10.01 -1.84 -1.89
CA GLY A 67 -8.64 -1.31 -2.06
C GLY A 67 -8.55 0.23 -2.14
N ASP A 68 -7.60 0.79 -1.38
CA ASP A 68 -7.20 2.21 -1.42
C ASP A 68 -6.49 2.51 -2.75
N LEU A 69 -7.28 2.76 -3.78
CA LEU A 69 -6.82 3.12 -5.11
C LEU A 69 -6.53 4.62 -5.19
N VAL A 70 -5.32 4.96 -5.60
CA VAL A 70 -4.92 6.32 -5.96
C VAL A 70 -4.79 6.43 -7.47
N ALA A 71 -5.60 7.28 -8.09
CA ALA A 71 -5.44 7.65 -9.50
C ALA A 71 -4.75 9.02 -9.60
N TYR A 72 -3.49 9.04 -10.04
CA TYR A 72 -2.67 10.25 -10.07
C TYR A 72 -1.86 10.34 -11.37
N ALA A 73 -1.72 11.54 -11.93
CA ALA A 73 -0.88 11.80 -13.09
C ALA A 73 0.56 12.07 -12.62
N TRP A 74 1.27 11.02 -12.20
CA TRP A 74 2.63 11.13 -11.72
C TRP A 74 3.59 11.60 -12.82
N ARG A 75 3.48 11.00 -14.00
CA ARG A 75 4.09 11.55 -15.22
C ARG A 75 3.00 11.96 -16.21
N PRO A 76 3.28 12.95 -17.08
CA PRO A 76 2.39 13.24 -18.20
C PRO A 76 2.16 11.99 -19.05
N SER A 77 0.89 11.68 -19.31
CA SER A 77 0.48 10.64 -20.24
C SER A 77 -0.75 11.11 -21.02
N ALA A 78 -0.73 10.89 -22.34
CA ALA A 78 -1.88 11.17 -23.20
C ALA A 78 -3.02 10.16 -23.01
N PHE A 79 -2.78 9.06 -22.30
CA PHE A 79 -3.67 7.92 -22.21
C PHE A 79 -4.41 7.81 -20.86
N GLY A 80 -4.12 8.70 -19.92
CA GLY A 80 -4.82 8.79 -18.64
C GLY A 80 -3.89 8.96 -17.45
N LYS A 81 -4.45 8.78 -16.25
CA LYS A 81 -3.70 8.78 -14.99
C LYS A 81 -3.10 7.40 -14.74
N GLN A 82 -2.00 7.36 -13.99
CA GLN A 82 -1.51 6.13 -13.40
C GLN A 82 -2.39 5.71 -12.24
N LEU A 83 -2.47 4.40 -12.01
CA LEU A 83 -3.19 3.78 -10.91
C LEU A 83 -2.18 3.18 -9.94
N PHE A 84 -2.35 3.49 -8.66
CA PHE A 84 -1.49 3.03 -7.58
C PHE A 84 -2.33 2.41 -6.48
N PHE A 85 -1.91 1.26 -5.98
CA PHE A 85 -2.44 0.69 -4.76
C PHE A 85 -1.38 -0.20 -4.11
N VAL A 86 -1.55 -0.44 -2.82
CA VAL A 86 -0.71 -1.37 -2.07
C VAL A 86 -1.58 -2.51 -1.59
N LEU A 87 -1.08 -3.73 -1.72
CA LEU A 87 -1.72 -4.87 -1.08
C LEU A 87 -1.55 -4.73 0.44
N GLY A 88 -2.65 -4.57 1.16
CA GLY A 88 -2.63 -4.46 2.61
C GLY A 88 -2.13 -5.77 3.24
N SER A 89 -1.17 -5.65 4.16
CA SER A 89 -0.63 -6.75 4.94
C SER A 89 -1.67 -7.34 5.91
N GLY A 90 -2.41 -8.33 5.43
CA GLY A 90 -2.81 -9.44 6.29
C GLY A 90 -1.57 -10.30 6.62
N ASP A 91 -1.75 -11.38 7.38
CA ASP A 91 -0.74 -12.47 7.49
C ASP A 91 -0.61 -13.23 6.13
N ASN A 92 -0.63 -12.53 5.00
CA ASN A 92 -0.60 -13.10 3.66
C ASN A 92 0.85 -13.20 3.15
N GLU A 93 1.09 -14.18 2.28
CA GLU A 93 2.41 -14.48 1.70
C GLU A 93 2.89 -13.42 0.67
N TYR A 94 2.08 -12.38 0.41
CA TYR A 94 2.26 -11.45 -0.71
C TYR A 94 2.81 -10.06 -0.32
N GLY A 95 3.21 -9.85 0.95
CA GLY A 95 3.91 -8.64 1.37
C GLY A 95 3.08 -7.34 1.23
N ASN A 96 3.77 -6.19 1.31
CA ASN A 96 3.18 -4.85 1.11
C ASN A 96 3.41 -4.36 -0.32
N ASP A 97 3.31 -5.22 -1.32
CA ASP A 97 3.66 -4.89 -2.70
C ASP A 97 2.90 -3.66 -3.22
N LEU A 98 3.66 -2.69 -3.76
CA LEU A 98 3.13 -1.51 -4.43
C LEU A 98 2.91 -1.83 -5.91
N PHE A 99 1.64 -1.81 -6.31
CA PHE A 99 1.23 -1.96 -7.69
C PHE A 99 1.15 -0.61 -8.37
N ILE A 100 1.76 -0.52 -9.55
CA ILE A 100 1.69 0.63 -10.44
C ILE A 100 1.16 0.15 -11.79
N LEU A 101 0.03 0.70 -12.22
CA LEU A 101 -0.48 0.53 -13.56
C LEU A 101 -0.37 1.87 -14.29
N ASP A 102 0.53 1.93 -15.27
CA ASP A 102 0.82 3.15 -16.02
C ASP A 102 0.37 3.03 -17.48
N PRO A 103 -0.56 3.89 -17.95
CA PRO A 103 -1.07 3.79 -19.30
C PRO A 103 0.00 4.13 -20.34
N ILE A 104 0.25 3.17 -21.23
CA ILE A 104 1.23 3.25 -22.32
C ILE A 104 0.58 3.42 -23.69
N GLU A 105 -0.65 2.96 -23.85
CA GLU A 105 -1.50 3.17 -25.03
C GLU A 105 -2.96 3.27 -24.60
N ALA A 106 -3.86 3.58 -25.54
CA ALA A 106 -5.28 3.59 -25.27
C ALA A 106 -5.74 2.23 -24.71
N ASN A 107 -6.28 2.26 -23.49
CA ASN A 107 -6.76 1.09 -22.76
C ASN A 107 -5.69 0.03 -22.43
N THR A 108 -4.39 0.33 -22.53
CA THR A 108 -3.31 -0.60 -22.23
C THR A 108 -2.37 -0.01 -21.20
N TYR A 109 -2.14 -0.75 -20.12
CA TYR A 109 -1.35 -0.33 -18.97
C TYR A 109 -0.14 -1.24 -18.85
N ALA A 110 1.04 -0.65 -18.65
CA ALA A 110 2.18 -1.38 -18.10
C ALA A 110 1.90 -1.66 -16.62
N VAL A 111 2.17 -2.89 -16.19
CA VAL A 111 2.03 -3.32 -14.80
C VAL A 111 3.43 -3.47 -14.22
N GLN A 112 3.71 -2.75 -13.14
CA GLN A 112 4.93 -2.89 -12.35
C GLN A 112 4.57 -3.12 -10.89
N ILE A 113 5.31 -4.01 -10.25
CA ILE A 113 5.22 -4.28 -8.81
C ILE A 113 6.55 -3.86 -8.20
N LEU A 114 6.49 -3.01 -7.18
CA LEU A 114 7.63 -2.60 -6.39
C LEU A 114 7.44 -3.16 -4.98
N PRO A 115 8.27 -4.09 -4.51
CA PRO A 115 8.22 -4.52 -3.13
C PRO A 115 8.79 -3.39 -2.26
N PRO A 116 8.02 -2.78 -1.35
CA PRO A 116 8.64 -2.00 -0.30
C PRO A 116 9.33 -3.00 0.61
N GLU A 117 10.66 -2.99 0.62
CA GLU A 117 11.47 -3.77 1.53
C GLU A 117 11.78 -2.90 2.77
N PRO A 118 10.95 -2.96 3.84
CA PRO A 118 11.22 -2.22 5.05
C PRO A 118 12.49 -2.77 5.71
N PHE A 119 13.40 -1.88 6.10
CA PHE A 119 14.62 -2.28 6.82
C PHE A 119 14.40 -2.32 8.33
N MET A 120 13.25 -1.84 8.80
CA MET A 120 13.02 -1.53 10.22
C MET A 120 12.02 -2.45 10.94
N GLY A 121 11.35 -3.44 10.34
CA GLY A 121 10.25 -4.14 11.03
C GLY A 121 10.07 -5.60 10.67
N ASP A 122 9.58 -6.41 11.64
CA ASP A 122 9.14 -7.79 11.38
C ASP A 122 7.69 -7.85 10.89
N LYS A 123 6.91 -6.78 11.13
CA LYS A 123 5.59 -6.53 10.55
C LYS A 123 5.54 -5.11 10.04
N THR A 124 4.91 -4.93 8.88
CA THR A 124 4.85 -3.64 8.21
C THR A 124 3.46 -3.45 7.63
N TYR A 125 2.92 -2.24 7.77
CA TYR A 125 1.62 -1.83 7.25
C TYR A 125 1.78 -0.53 6.48
N LEU A 126 1.09 -0.37 5.34
CA LEU A 126 1.03 0.93 4.69
C LEU A 126 0.17 1.88 5.53
N ALA A 127 0.77 2.96 6.02
CA ALA A 127 0.07 4.04 6.69
C ALA A 127 -0.42 5.11 5.70
N SER A 128 0.36 5.40 4.64
CA SER A 128 -0.04 6.36 3.61
C SER A 128 0.71 6.16 2.29
N LEU A 129 0.04 6.47 1.18
CA LEU A 129 0.64 6.63 -0.15
C LEU A 129 0.43 8.07 -0.63
N PHE A 130 1.49 8.79 -1.02
CA PHE A 130 1.37 10.18 -1.46
C PHE A 130 2.50 10.64 -2.37
N PHE A 131 2.34 11.82 -2.98
CA PHE A 131 3.34 12.42 -3.87
C PHE A 131 3.89 13.72 -3.27
N ALA A 132 5.20 13.92 -3.39
CA ALA A 132 5.89 15.14 -3.00
C ALA A 132 7.15 15.34 -3.85
N ASP A 133 7.57 16.59 -4.02
CA ASP A 133 8.84 16.95 -4.67
C ASP A 133 9.94 16.87 -3.61
N VAL A 134 10.62 15.72 -3.57
CA VAL A 134 11.66 15.37 -2.58
C VAL A 134 12.96 16.08 -2.92
N ASP A 135 13.26 16.21 -4.21
CA ASP A 135 14.52 16.77 -4.68
C ASP A 135 14.48 18.28 -4.95
N GLU A 136 13.30 18.90 -4.85
CA GLU A 136 13.01 20.30 -5.17
C GLU A 136 13.34 20.65 -6.63
N ASP A 137 13.16 19.71 -7.54
CA ASP A 137 13.41 19.88 -8.98
C ASP A 137 12.13 20.11 -9.80
N GLY A 138 10.97 20.16 -9.12
CA GLY A 138 9.66 20.32 -9.72
C GLY A 138 9.02 19.00 -10.18
N GLN A 139 9.78 17.90 -10.20
CA GLN A 139 9.26 16.56 -10.36
C GLN A 139 8.86 16.04 -8.98
N LYS A 140 7.70 15.37 -8.89
CA LYS A 140 7.30 14.71 -7.65
C LYS A 140 7.79 13.28 -7.69
N GLU A 141 8.10 12.73 -6.52
CA GLU A 141 8.31 11.32 -6.26
C GLU A 141 7.03 10.73 -5.67
N LEU A 142 6.93 9.40 -5.74
CA LEU A 142 5.93 8.64 -4.99
C LEU A 142 6.55 8.23 -3.65
N LEU A 143 5.83 8.46 -2.56
CA LEU A 143 6.26 8.10 -1.22
C LEU A 143 5.27 7.12 -0.60
N THR A 144 5.80 6.06 0.01
CA THR A 144 5.05 5.20 0.91
C THR A 144 5.50 5.49 2.33
N LEU A 145 4.55 5.72 3.22
CA LEU A 145 4.77 5.76 4.65
C LEU A 145 4.33 4.43 5.24
N LEU A 146 5.27 3.76 5.90
CA LEU A 146 5.09 2.45 6.48
C LEU A 146 5.09 2.55 8.00
N GLU A 147 4.10 1.92 8.63
CA GLU A 147 4.09 1.62 10.04
C GLU A 147 4.79 0.27 10.27
N CYS A 148 5.92 0.30 10.96
CA CYS A 148 6.75 -0.87 11.26
C CYS A 148 6.58 -1.25 12.73
N SER A 149 6.27 -2.52 13.00
CA SER A 149 6.23 -3.05 14.37
C SER A 149 7.53 -3.81 14.65
N LEU A 150 8.26 -3.41 15.68
CA LEU A 150 9.51 -4.01 16.12
C LEU A 150 9.34 -4.66 17.48
N ARG A 151 10.00 -5.81 17.70
CA ARG A 151 10.16 -6.36 19.05
C ARG A 151 11.30 -5.63 19.74
N GLU A 152 10.99 -4.93 20.82
CA GLU A 152 11.97 -4.21 21.64
C GLU A 152 11.90 -4.63 23.10
N GLU A 153 13.02 -4.48 23.80
CA GLU A 153 13.10 -4.62 25.24
C GLU A 153 12.79 -3.29 25.93
N PHE A 154 11.91 -3.33 26.92
CA PHE A 154 11.61 -2.17 27.75
C PHE A 154 11.52 -2.55 29.23
N LYS A 155 11.83 -1.58 30.09
CA LYS A 155 11.78 -1.75 31.54
C LYS A 155 10.42 -1.29 32.06
N MET A 156 9.63 -2.24 32.57
CA MET A 156 8.37 -1.97 33.28
C MET A 156 8.48 -2.48 34.71
N ASP A 157 8.16 -1.63 35.68
CA ASP A 157 8.20 -1.95 37.11
C ASP A 157 9.54 -2.56 37.58
N GLY A 158 10.65 -2.10 37.00
CA GLY A 158 11.99 -2.58 37.35
C GLY A 158 12.42 -3.86 36.60
N GLN A 159 11.51 -4.53 35.89
CA GLN A 159 11.77 -5.76 35.13
C GLN A 159 11.91 -5.49 33.64
N TRP A 160 12.84 -6.18 32.98
CA TRP A 160 12.94 -6.19 31.53
C TRP A 160 11.82 -7.05 30.93
N ARG A 161 11.13 -6.52 29.93
CA ARG A 161 10.10 -7.20 29.17
C ARG A 161 10.35 -7.00 27.68
N ILE A 162 9.97 -7.98 26.88
CA ILE A 162 9.94 -7.87 25.42
C ILE A 162 8.51 -7.55 25.02
N GLY A 163 8.33 -6.52 24.20
CA GLY A 163 7.05 -6.25 23.55
C GLY A 163 7.24 -5.56 22.22
N ARG A 164 6.14 -5.14 21.61
CA ARG A 164 6.18 -4.49 20.30
C ARG A 164 6.12 -2.98 20.44
N LYS A 165 6.96 -2.29 19.68
CA LYS A 165 6.92 -0.84 19.51
C LYS A 165 6.67 -0.51 18.05
N THR A 166 5.92 0.56 17.83
CA THR A 166 5.65 1.09 16.50
C THR A 166 6.72 2.11 16.12
N HIS A 167 7.20 1.98 14.89
CA HIS A 167 8.17 2.83 14.22
C HIS A 167 7.60 3.23 12.86
N TYR A 168 8.14 4.28 12.27
CA TYR A 168 7.71 4.73 10.95
C TYR A 168 8.88 4.86 10.00
N GLN A 169 8.68 4.38 8.77
CA GLN A 169 9.66 4.46 7.70
C GLN A 169 9.01 5.07 6.46
N THR A 170 9.68 6.06 5.87
CA THR A 170 9.29 6.61 4.57
C THR A 170 10.16 5.98 3.49
N MET A 171 9.55 5.33 2.50
CA MET A 171 10.24 4.92 1.27
C MET A 171 9.86 5.84 0.12
N ILE A 172 10.80 6.02 -0.81
CA ILE A 172 10.68 6.97 -1.91
C ILE A 172 10.93 6.23 -3.20
N PHE A 173 10.05 6.43 -4.17
CA PHE A 173 10.15 5.86 -5.51
C PHE A 173 10.17 6.98 -6.53
N LYS A 174 11.03 6.83 -7.52
CA LYS A 174 11.21 7.79 -8.61
C LYS A 174 10.90 7.15 -9.96
N TYR A 175 10.55 8.00 -10.92
CA TYR A 175 10.43 7.59 -12.31
C TYR A 175 11.82 7.48 -12.94
N ALA A 176 12.20 6.27 -13.34
CA ALA A 176 13.50 5.94 -13.93
C ALA A 176 13.53 6.13 -15.46
N GLY A 177 12.44 6.61 -16.06
CA GLY A 177 12.32 6.80 -17.51
C GLY A 177 11.63 5.62 -18.21
N LEU A 178 11.94 5.43 -19.48
CA LEU A 178 11.41 4.34 -20.28
C LEU A 178 12.46 3.24 -20.44
N SER A 179 12.01 1.98 -20.37
CA SER A 179 12.80 0.82 -20.73
C SER A 179 13.13 0.83 -22.23
N SER A 180 14.00 -0.10 -22.65
CA SER A 180 14.29 -0.35 -24.07
C SER A 180 13.04 -0.75 -24.89
N THR A 181 11.99 -1.24 -24.24
CA THR A 181 10.70 -1.58 -24.87
C THR A 181 9.69 -0.44 -24.82
N GLY A 182 10.11 0.75 -24.38
CA GLY A 182 9.24 1.92 -24.25
C GLY A 182 8.29 1.87 -23.05
N ARG A 183 8.51 0.94 -22.10
CA ARG A 183 7.67 0.83 -20.90
C ARG A 183 8.18 1.77 -19.81
N PRO A 184 7.30 2.49 -19.10
CA PRO A 184 7.70 3.28 -17.94
C PRO A 184 8.33 2.40 -16.87
N GLN A 185 9.38 2.89 -16.24
CA GLN A 185 10.09 2.23 -15.17
C GLN A 185 10.11 3.10 -13.93
N TYR A 186 9.94 2.46 -12.79
CA TYR A 186 10.04 3.07 -11.48
C TYR A 186 11.04 2.29 -10.63
N GLU A 187 11.76 3.00 -9.77
CA GLU A 187 12.74 2.41 -8.88
C GLU A 187 12.72 3.09 -7.51
N GLU A 188 13.14 2.37 -6.48
CA GLU A 188 13.36 2.93 -5.15
C GLU A 188 14.55 3.90 -5.17
N ASP A 189 14.39 5.03 -4.51
CA ASP A 189 15.49 5.92 -4.18
C ASP A 189 16.09 5.52 -2.82
N THR A 190 17.28 4.91 -2.89
CA THR A 190 18.03 4.40 -1.74
C THR A 190 18.91 5.45 -1.06
N THR A 191 18.82 6.72 -1.46
CA THR A 191 19.60 7.80 -0.83
C THR A 191 19.19 7.95 0.64
N PRO A 192 20.13 7.87 1.61
CA PRO A 192 19.80 7.94 3.03
C PRO A 192 19.17 9.29 3.41
N ARG A 193 18.00 9.24 4.05
CA ARG A 193 17.25 10.42 4.52
C ARG A 193 16.79 10.25 5.98
N PRO A 194 17.72 10.20 6.95
CA PRO A 194 17.39 9.95 8.35
C PRO A 194 16.50 11.02 9.01
N TYR A 195 16.31 12.16 8.35
CA TYR A 195 15.37 13.21 8.80
C TYR A 195 13.91 12.89 8.45
N LEU A 196 13.64 11.80 7.71
CA LEU A 196 12.32 11.27 7.40
C LEU A 196 11.95 10.03 8.22
N ASP A 197 12.90 9.52 9.02
CA ASP A 197 12.68 8.39 9.91
C ASP A 197 11.76 8.80 11.07
N GLU A 198 10.94 7.86 11.54
CA GLU A 198 10.05 8.01 12.71
C GLU A 198 8.97 9.11 12.57
N LEU A 199 8.73 9.62 11.37
CA LEU A 199 7.63 10.55 11.09
C LEU A 199 6.34 9.77 10.88
N ALA A 200 5.35 9.98 11.73
CA ALA A 200 4.14 9.17 11.79
C ALA A 200 3.10 9.53 10.71
N THR A 201 3.24 10.68 10.06
CA THR A 201 2.24 11.18 9.11
C THR A 201 2.84 11.73 7.83
N ALA A 202 2.09 11.65 6.73
CA ALA A 202 2.46 12.26 5.46
C ALA A 202 2.59 13.80 5.53
N ALA A 203 1.93 14.43 6.52
CA ALA A 203 2.08 15.87 6.76
C ALA A 203 3.46 16.17 7.36
N GLU A 204 3.85 15.44 8.41
CA GLU A 204 5.19 15.56 9.01
C GLU A 204 6.29 15.29 7.99
N VAL A 205 6.15 14.24 7.15
CA VAL A 205 7.12 13.96 6.09
C VAL A 205 7.29 15.18 5.18
N ARG A 206 6.20 15.77 4.68
CA ARG A 206 6.24 16.95 3.81
C ARG A 206 6.89 18.15 4.49
N GLU A 207 6.61 18.38 5.77
CA GLU A 207 7.22 19.47 6.54
C GLU A 207 8.73 19.27 6.75
N ASN A 208 9.22 18.03 6.72
CA ASN A 208 10.61 17.69 6.94
C ASN A 208 11.44 17.59 5.64
N LEU A 209 10.83 17.46 4.46
CA LEU A 209 11.55 17.40 3.17
C LEU A 209 12.57 18.56 2.98
N PRO A 210 12.24 19.83 3.29
CA PRO A 210 13.20 20.94 3.13
C PRO A 210 14.43 20.85 4.04
N LYS A 211 14.39 20.03 5.12
CA LYS A 211 15.50 19.90 6.10
C LYS A 211 16.74 19.24 5.50
N ARG A 212 16.66 18.64 4.31
CA ARG A 212 17.80 18.15 3.52
C ARG A 212 18.95 19.17 3.44
N LYS A 213 18.62 20.46 3.37
CA LYS A 213 19.59 21.56 3.17
C LYS A 213 20.25 22.04 4.46
N ALA A 214 19.75 21.64 5.63
CA ALA A 214 20.39 21.99 6.89
C ALA A 214 21.59 21.06 7.10
N PRO A 215 22.83 21.57 7.27
CA PRO A 215 23.92 20.72 7.71
C PRO A 215 23.48 20.05 9.01
N GLN A 216 23.38 18.72 9.00
CA GLN A 216 23.09 17.96 10.21
C GLN A 216 24.15 18.33 11.24
N ARG A 217 23.76 19.18 12.21
CA ARG A 217 24.58 19.40 13.40
C ARG A 217 24.69 18.04 14.05
N LYS A 218 25.88 17.42 13.94
CA LYS A 218 26.28 16.25 14.71
C LYS A 218 25.72 16.42 16.13
N PRO A 219 24.94 15.47 16.65
CA PRO A 219 24.51 15.53 18.03
C PRO A 219 25.77 15.70 18.89
N ALA A 220 25.84 16.78 19.66
CA ALA A 220 26.91 16.94 20.63
C ALA A 220 26.87 15.70 21.52
N ALA A 221 27.97 14.95 21.54
CA ALA A 221 28.12 13.81 22.42
C ALA A 221 27.70 14.24 23.83
N ARG A 222 26.64 13.62 24.37
CA ARG A 222 26.30 13.78 25.77
C ARG A 222 27.52 13.35 26.56
N ALA A 223 28.22 14.32 27.15
CA ALA A 223 29.22 14.04 28.16
C ALA A 223 28.51 13.29 29.29
N SER A 224 28.84 12.01 29.44
CA SER A 224 28.52 11.23 30.62
C SER A 224 29.11 11.94 31.84
N LYS A 225 28.25 12.37 32.76
CA LYS A 225 28.62 12.66 34.14
C LYS A 225 28.18 11.49 35.00
#